data_AF-A0A2M8CJG5-F1
#
_entry.id   AF-A0A2M8CJG5-F1
#
_cell.length_a   1.000
_cell.length_b   1.000
_cell.length_c   1.000
_cell.angle_alpha   90.00
_cell.angle_beta   90.00
_cell.angle_gamma   90.00
#
_symmetry.space_group_name_H-M   'P 1'
#
loop_
_entity.id
_entity.type
_entity.pdbx_description
1 polymer ?
#
loop_
_entity_poly.entity_id
_entity_poly.type
_entity_poly.pdbx_seq_one_letter_code
_entity_poly.pdbx_strand_id
1 'polypeptide(L)'
;IGIQNFDFPEANTNIPWDNLNGQKLALFQKGLSDLVIPYQAKTEVQLSQTLYYNDLVSMYKKFNKLYLDRGDIQSANGSYIEIKHLETLHQEYIQTVNPSTSNYINLLLNKVLYYFSDYATNPGKSVKRAWQLLLFFTFIYMFTFSEWDGMNYSFYLNQFRMFANYVESDKSIRDIYEKKVDPNADLMKEIKENYLRDRKKVPRAIVLFGEPLHFLGRLRLVLVPQLIRFFNFQPKKWENLDAGERVVSGFLISLIVITFALYVLIVKFINGFVLSVNSFVLIGFGVMPEKGVAMYITILEGIIGWFLLTIFTITLFSQVLQGGA
;
A
#
# COMPACT_ATOMS: atom_id res chain seq x y z
N ILE A 1 34.30 28.16 -15.44
CA ILE A 1 33.49 26.95 -15.17
C ILE A 1 34.42 25.77 -15.32
N GLY A 2 34.43 24.81 -14.40
CA GLY A 2 35.10 23.54 -14.64
C GLY A 2 34.44 22.43 -13.83
N ILE A 3 34.75 21.20 -14.21
CA ILE A 3 34.09 19.99 -13.74
C ILE A 3 35.16 19.12 -13.10
N GLN A 4 34.93 18.66 -11.87
CA GLN A 4 35.86 17.80 -11.17
C GLN A 4 35.79 16.36 -11.73
N ASN A 5 36.95 15.77 -12.06
CA ASN A 5 37.10 14.39 -12.56
C ASN A 5 36.31 14.10 -13.86
N PHE A 6 36.44 14.96 -14.88
CA PHE A 6 35.75 14.79 -16.16
C PHE A 6 36.70 14.90 -17.35
N ASP A 7 36.74 13.85 -18.18
CA ASP A 7 37.50 13.79 -19.43
C ASP A 7 36.56 14.04 -20.63
N PHE A 8 36.99 14.87 -21.59
CA PHE A 8 36.20 15.17 -22.79
C PHE A 8 36.24 13.99 -23.78
N PRO A 9 35.08 13.51 -24.28
CA PRO A 9 35.05 12.48 -25.31
C PRO A 9 35.59 12.98 -26.65
N GLU A 10 36.32 12.12 -27.36
CA GLU A 10 37.04 12.43 -28.61
C GLU A 10 36.11 12.70 -29.81
N ALA A 11 34.86 12.20 -29.79
CA ALA A 11 33.85 12.49 -30.80
C ALA A 11 32.44 12.54 -30.19
N ASN A 12 31.61 13.44 -30.75
CA ASN A 12 30.24 13.78 -30.31
C ASN A 12 30.17 14.42 -28.92
N THR A 13 30.03 15.75 -28.86
CA THR A 13 29.93 16.54 -27.61
C THR A 13 28.55 16.40 -26.94
N ASN A 14 28.05 15.17 -26.84
CA ASN A 14 26.94 14.85 -25.98
C ASN A 14 27.47 14.44 -24.61
N ILE A 15 27.24 15.30 -23.61
CA ILE A 15 27.62 15.04 -22.23
C ILE A 15 26.34 14.71 -21.47
N PRO A 16 26.00 13.42 -21.27
CA PRO A 16 24.82 13.06 -20.49
C PRO A 16 24.95 13.57 -19.06
N TRP A 17 23.82 13.86 -18.42
CA TRP A 17 23.84 14.39 -17.05
C TRP A 17 24.48 13.42 -16.06
N ASP A 18 24.39 12.12 -16.32
CA ASP A 18 25.00 11.09 -15.47
C ASP A 18 26.51 11.27 -15.26
N ASN A 19 27.20 11.95 -16.18
CA ASN A 19 28.61 12.27 -15.99
C ASN A 19 28.83 13.48 -15.06
N LEU A 20 27.89 14.44 -15.08
CA LEU A 20 27.93 15.70 -14.31
C LEU A 20 27.20 15.62 -12.96
N ASN A 21 26.46 14.54 -12.73
CA ASN A 21 25.61 14.34 -11.57
C ASN A 21 26.40 14.31 -10.24
N GLY A 22 25.68 14.40 -9.13
CA GLY A 22 26.24 14.34 -7.78
C GLY A 22 26.80 15.69 -7.30
N GLN A 23 26.20 16.79 -7.76
CA GLN A 23 26.60 18.16 -7.39
C GLN A 23 28.09 18.43 -7.69
N LYS A 24 28.60 17.93 -8.82
CA LYS A 24 29.99 18.11 -9.25
C LYS A 24 30.26 19.49 -9.83
N LEU A 25 29.22 20.16 -10.37
CA LEU A 25 29.36 21.52 -10.90
C LEU A 25 29.71 22.50 -9.78
N ALA A 26 30.74 23.30 -10.01
CA ALA A 26 31.22 24.29 -9.06
C ALA A 26 31.53 25.64 -9.73
N LEU A 27 31.35 26.73 -8.98
CA LEU A 27 31.99 28.00 -9.29
C LEU A 27 33.39 28.00 -8.66
N PHE A 28 34.39 28.43 -9.40
CA PHE A 28 35.74 28.52 -8.86
C PHE A 28 36.01 29.92 -8.35
N GLN A 29 36.28 30.01 -7.05
CA GLN A 29 36.62 31.25 -6.37
C GLN A 29 38.13 31.28 -6.10
N LYS A 30 38.75 32.46 -6.19
CA LYS A 30 40.13 32.66 -5.73
C LYS A 30 40.11 32.99 -4.24
N GLY A 31 40.73 32.14 -3.43
CA GLY A 31 40.94 32.39 -2.02
C GLY A 31 42.05 33.41 -1.77
N LEU A 32 42.27 33.74 -0.49
CA LEU A 32 43.30 34.69 -0.02
C LEU A 32 44.74 34.30 -0.38
N SER A 33 44.98 33.03 -0.72
CA SER A 33 46.28 32.45 -1.05
C SER A 33 46.41 32.05 -2.52
N ASP A 34 45.60 32.64 -3.41
CA ASP A 34 45.43 32.22 -4.83
C ASP A 34 44.98 30.76 -5.03
N LEU A 35 44.66 30.05 -3.94
CA LEU A 35 44.06 28.72 -4.00
C LEU A 35 42.66 28.81 -4.60
N VAL A 36 42.40 27.97 -5.60
CA VAL A 36 41.11 27.86 -6.27
C VAL A 36 40.20 26.95 -5.44
N ILE A 37 39.15 27.52 -4.84
CA ILE A 37 38.21 26.79 -3.98
C ILE A 37 36.91 26.55 -4.76
N PRO A 38 36.41 25.30 -4.84
CA PRO A 38 35.13 25.01 -5.49
C PRO A 38 33.95 25.42 -4.60
N TYR A 39 33.07 26.24 -5.14
CA TYR A 39 31.77 26.58 -4.58
C TYR A 39 30.69 25.64 -5.17
N GLN A 40 30.10 24.78 -4.32
CA GLN A 40 29.09 23.78 -4.71
C GLN A 40 27.77 23.94 -3.96
N ALA A 41 27.62 24.98 -3.14
CA ALA A 41 26.46 25.22 -2.29
C ALA A 41 26.11 24.04 -1.34
N LYS A 42 27.14 23.43 -0.74
CA LYS A 42 26.97 22.27 0.17
C LYS A 42 27.01 22.64 1.65
N THR A 43 27.71 23.71 2.01
CA THR A 43 27.88 24.14 3.40
C THR A 43 27.07 25.38 3.70
N GLU A 44 26.68 25.59 4.95
CA GLU A 44 25.96 26.81 5.36
C GLU A 44 26.70 28.09 4.98
N VAL A 45 28.04 28.08 5.10
CA VAL A 45 28.90 29.20 4.67
C VAL A 45 28.73 29.49 3.18
N GLN A 46 28.68 28.46 2.33
CA GLN A 46 28.43 28.64 0.90
C GLN A 46 26.99 29.09 0.63
N LEU A 47 26.01 28.49 1.32
CA LEU A 47 24.59 28.80 1.16
C LEU A 47 24.22 30.22 1.60
N SER A 48 24.99 30.82 2.52
CA SER A 48 24.84 32.22 2.90
C SER A 48 25.21 33.21 1.79
N GLN A 49 25.99 32.77 0.80
CA GLN A 49 26.45 33.62 -0.29
C GLN A 49 25.44 33.61 -1.46
N THR A 50 24.38 34.40 -1.34
CA THR A 50 23.25 34.43 -2.29
C THR A 50 23.68 34.67 -3.75
N LEU A 51 24.68 35.52 -4.00
CA LEU A 51 25.15 35.79 -5.37
C LEU A 51 25.72 34.54 -6.03
N TYR A 52 26.64 33.84 -5.37
CA TYR A 52 27.25 32.62 -5.90
C TYR A 52 26.25 31.47 -5.99
N TYR A 53 25.30 31.40 -5.06
CA TYR A 53 24.20 30.44 -5.13
C TYR A 53 23.37 30.66 -6.41
N ASN A 54 22.96 31.90 -6.68
CA ASN A 54 22.17 32.25 -7.87
C ASN A 54 22.93 31.96 -9.17
N ASP A 55 24.23 32.26 -9.22
CA ASP A 55 25.08 31.97 -10.38
C ASP A 55 25.24 30.47 -10.62
N LEU A 56 25.43 29.69 -9.54
CA LEU A 56 25.52 28.24 -9.61
C LEU A 56 24.21 27.65 -10.15
N VAL A 57 23.07 28.02 -9.56
CA VAL A 57 21.74 27.55 -10.00
C VAL A 57 21.47 27.96 -11.45
N SER A 58 21.85 29.17 -11.86
CA SER A 58 21.74 29.62 -13.25
C SER A 58 22.51 28.72 -14.21
N MET A 59 23.70 28.24 -13.82
CA MET A 59 24.45 27.27 -14.61
C MET A 59 23.75 25.93 -14.73
N TYR A 60 23.25 25.36 -13.63
CA TYR A 60 22.48 24.11 -13.70
C TYR A 60 21.27 24.27 -14.63
N LYS A 61 20.56 25.41 -14.56
CA LYS A 61 19.41 25.72 -15.44
C LYS A 61 19.80 25.80 -16.93
N LYS A 62 21.00 26.29 -17.25
CA LYS A 62 21.51 26.29 -18.63
C LYS A 62 21.74 24.87 -19.16
N PHE A 63 22.32 23.99 -18.35
CA PHE A 63 22.46 22.57 -18.72
C PHE A 63 21.10 21.89 -18.86
N ASN A 64 20.19 22.12 -17.92
CA ASN A 64 18.82 21.58 -18.00
C ASN A 64 18.12 21.99 -19.30
N LYS A 65 18.20 23.28 -19.66
CA LYS A 65 17.67 23.78 -20.94
C LYS A 65 18.33 23.09 -22.14
N LEU A 66 19.65 22.94 -22.14
CA LEU A 66 20.36 22.23 -23.20
C LEU A 66 19.84 20.78 -23.39
N TYR A 67 19.55 20.07 -22.30
CA TYR A 67 19.02 18.71 -22.37
C TYR A 67 17.59 18.67 -22.90
N LEU A 68 16.74 19.61 -22.46
CA LEU A 68 15.39 19.78 -22.99
C LEU A 68 15.41 20.08 -24.49
N ASP A 69 16.25 21.03 -24.93
CA ASP A 69 16.39 21.41 -26.35
C ASP A 69 16.91 20.24 -27.22
N ARG A 70 17.61 19.27 -26.63
CA ARG A 70 18.11 18.06 -27.31
C ARG A 70 17.11 16.90 -27.30
N GLY A 71 16.01 17.00 -26.57
CA GLY A 71 15.10 15.88 -26.31
C GLY A 71 15.68 14.80 -25.38
N ASP A 72 16.78 15.08 -24.67
CA ASP A 72 17.35 14.16 -23.68
C ASP A 72 16.61 14.31 -22.33
N ILE A 73 15.43 13.71 -22.28
CA ILE A 73 14.54 13.78 -21.11
C ILE A 73 15.17 13.14 -19.86
N GLN A 74 16.02 12.12 -20.02
CA GLN A 74 16.69 11.48 -18.88
C GLN A 74 17.67 12.47 -18.22
N SER A 75 18.53 13.12 -19.01
CA SER A 75 19.47 14.12 -18.51
C SER A 75 18.76 15.39 -18.03
N ALA A 76 17.67 15.80 -18.69
CA ALA A 76 16.84 16.91 -18.25
C ALA A 76 16.23 16.64 -16.86
N ASN A 77 15.64 15.46 -16.64
CA ASN A 77 15.09 15.08 -15.34
C ASN A 77 16.19 15.00 -14.27
N GLY A 78 17.33 14.38 -14.57
CA GLY A 78 18.47 14.29 -13.65
C GLY A 78 18.98 15.66 -13.20
N SER A 79 19.17 16.59 -14.15
CA SER A 79 19.60 17.95 -13.84
C SER A 79 18.55 18.76 -13.08
N TYR A 80 17.27 18.57 -13.40
CA TYR A 80 16.17 19.21 -12.67
C TYR A 80 16.10 18.74 -11.20
N ILE A 81 16.28 17.45 -10.95
CA ILE A 81 16.33 16.89 -9.58
C ILE A 81 17.45 17.57 -8.78
N GLU A 82 18.64 17.77 -9.36
CA GLU A 82 19.74 18.43 -8.67
C GLU A 82 19.50 19.93 -8.43
N ILE A 83 18.89 20.63 -9.40
CA ILE A 83 18.43 22.01 -9.20
C ILE A 83 17.51 22.09 -7.98
N LYS A 84 16.50 21.22 -7.93
CA LYS A 84 15.54 21.17 -6.81
C LYS A 84 16.18 20.77 -5.49
N HIS A 85 17.17 19.89 -5.52
CA HIS A 85 17.94 19.53 -4.34
C HIS A 85 18.71 20.74 -3.79
N LEU A 86 19.39 21.51 -4.65
CA LEU A 86 20.07 22.76 -4.26
C LEU A 86 19.08 23.79 -3.71
N GLU A 87 17.92 23.95 -4.33
CA GLU A 87 16.84 24.80 -3.82
C GLU A 87 16.36 24.36 -2.43
N THR A 88 16.27 23.05 -2.19
CA THR A 88 15.87 22.49 -0.90
C THR A 88 16.91 22.74 0.19
N LEU A 89 18.21 22.58 -0.13
CA LEU A 89 19.31 22.90 0.80
C LEU A 89 19.36 24.38 1.14
N HIS A 90 19.19 25.26 0.16
CA HIS A 90 19.13 26.69 0.39
C HIS A 90 17.91 27.09 1.24
N GLN A 91 16.78 26.44 1.01
CA GLN A 91 15.58 26.65 1.82
C GLN A 91 15.75 26.17 3.26
N GLU A 92 16.46 25.06 3.49
CA GLU A 92 16.82 24.58 4.81
C GLU A 92 17.69 25.62 5.55
N TYR A 93 18.69 26.18 4.87
CA TYR A 93 19.47 27.30 5.40
C TYR A 93 18.61 28.53 5.73
N ILE A 94 17.70 28.93 4.83
CA ILE A 94 16.77 30.05 5.09
C ILE A 94 15.92 29.78 6.33
N GLN A 95 15.43 28.55 6.51
CA GLN A 95 14.64 28.18 7.70
C GLN A 95 15.48 28.24 8.98
N THR A 96 16.78 27.92 8.92
CA THR A 96 17.70 28.05 10.06
C THR A 96 17.95 29.52 10.43
N VAL A 97 18.13 30.39 9.43
CA VAL A 97 18.43 31.82 9.65
C VAL A 97 17.19 32.64 9.97
N ASN A 98 16.07 32.38 9.29
CA ASN A 98 14.80 33.08 9.44
C ASN A 98 13.64 32.07 9.52
N PRO A 99 13.43 31.47 10.71
CA PRO A 99 12.42 30.45 10.90
C PRO A 99 11.02 31.04 10.74
N SER A 100 10.22 30.46 9.84
CA SER A 100 8.81 30.78 9.73
C SER A 100 8.00 29.52 9.43
N THR A 101 6.71 29.52 9.81
CA THR A 101 5.81 28.40 9.50
C THR A 101 5.73 28.16 7.99
N SER A 102 5.73 29.23 7.19
CA SER A 102 5.73 29.15 5.72
C SER A 102 6.98 28.45 5.18
N ASN A 103 8.16 28.88 5.64
CA ASN A 103 9.44 28.28 5.24
C ASN A 103 9.52 26.81 5.63
N TYR A 104 9.06 26.47 6.85
CA TYR A 104 9.00 25.09 7.32
C TYR A 104 8.07 24.21 6.48
N ILE A 105 6.84 24.66 6.20
CA ILE A 105 5.89 23.90 5.38
C ILE A 105 6.45 23.69 3.98
N ASN A 106 7.01 24.73 3.35
CA ASN A 106 7.58 24.60 2.02
C ASN A 106 8.79 23.65 1.98
N LEU A 107 9.65 23.68 3.01
CA LEU A 107 10.76 22.73 3.15
C LEU A 107 10.24 21.29 3.28
N LEU A 108 9.22 21.08 4.12
CA LEU A 108 8.59 19.77 4.31
C LEU A 108 8.00 19.25 3.00
N LEU A 109 7.27 20.10 2.26
CA LEU A 109 6.70 19.75 0.96
C LEU A 109 7.79 19.35 -0.04
N ASN A 110 8.89 20.10 -0.11
CA ASN A 110 10.01 19.76 -0.99
C ASN A 110 10.66 18.41 -0.63
N LYS A 111 10.87 18.13 0.67
CA LYS A 111 11.38 16.84 1.12
C LYS A 111 10.41 15.69 0.78
N VAL A 112 9.10 15.91 0.92
CA VAL A 112 8.07 14.92 0.55
C VAL A 112 8.06 14.67 -0.97
N LEU A 113 8.10 15.71 -1.79
CA LEU A 113 8.14 15.60 -3.25
C LEU A 113 9.39 14.85 -3.73
N TYR A 114 10.56 15.10 -3.14
CA TYR A 114 11.77 14.35 -3.42
C TYR A 114 11.62 12.86 -3.09
N TYR A 115 11.17 12.57 -1.87
CA TYR A 115 10.99 11.21 -1.39
C TYR A 115 10.01 10.40 -2.24
N PHE A 116 8.90 11.03 -2.63
CA PHE A 116 7.80 10.38 -3.32
C PHE A 116 8.04 10.24 -4.83
N SER A 117 8.46 11.31 -5.51
CA SER A 117 8.41 11.41 -6.98
C SER A 117 9.66 12.01 -7.64
N ASP A 118 10.77 12.18 -6.89
CA ASP A 118 11.96 12.90 -7.35
C ASP A 118 11.59 14.30 -7.88
N TYR A 119 10.85 15.06 -7.07
CA TYR A 119 10.31 16.38 -7.45
C TYR A 119 9.41 16.34 -8.69
N ALA A 120 8.53 15.34 -8.75
CA ALA A 120 7.58 15.12 -9.84
C ALA A 120 8.22 14.85 -11.22
N THR A 121 9.40 14.22 -11.24
CA THR A 121 10.05 13.76 -12.48
C THR A 121 9.89 12.26 -12.72
N ASN A 122 9.62 11.47 -11.67
CA ASN A 122 9.59 10.00 -11.72
C ASN A 122 8.25 9.43 -11.21
N PRO A 123 7.27 9.18 -12.09
CA PRO A 123 5.98 8.61 -11.72
C PRO A 123 6.10 7.14 -11.32
N GLY A 124 7.09 6.41 -11.86
CA GLY A 124 7.35 5.02 -11.46
C GLY A 124 7.71 4.92 -9.98
N LYS A 125 8.54 5.86 -9.48
CA LYS A 125 8.83 6.00 -8.05
C LYS A 125 7.57 6.32 -7.25
N SER A 126 6.75 7.26 -7.71
CA SER A 126 5.47 7.61 -7.07
C SER A 126 4.55 6.40 -6.90
N VAL A 127 4.38 5.60 -7.95
CA VAL A 127 3.54 4.38 -7.92
C VAL A 127 4.11 3.36 -6.94
N LYS A 128 5.42 3.12 -6.98
CA LYS A 128 6.08 2.20 -6.03
C LYS A 128 5.88 2.64 -4.58
N ARG A 129 6.00 3.95 -4.30
CA ARG A 129 5.81 4.51 -2.95
C ARG A 129 4.35 4.43 -2.51
N ALA A 130 3.40 4.72 -3.41
CA ALA A 130 1.97 4.57 -3.13
C ALA A 130 1.62 3.12 -2.76
N TRP A 131 2.13 2.14 -3.51
CA TRP A 131 1.96 0.72 -3.21
C TRP A 131 2.53 0.32 -1.84
N GLN A 132 3.71 0.83 -1.48
CA GLN A 132 4.30 0.58 -0.16
C GLN A 132 3.44 1.14 0.97
N LEU A 133 2.89 2.33 0.79
CA LEU A 133 2.03 2.97 1.78
C LEU A 133 0.69 2.22 1.94
N LEU A 134 0.08 1.81 0.83
CA LEU A 134 -1.14 1.01 0.81
C LEU A 134 -0.93 -0.31 1.56
N LEU A 135 0.17 -1.02 1.30
CA LEU A 135 0.48 -2.26 2.02
C LEU A 135 0.75 -2.00 3.51
N PHE A 136 1.39 -0.89 3.87
CA PHE A 136 1.58 -0.51 5.27
C PHE A 136 0.25 -0.35 6.02
N PHE A 137 -0.71 0.37 5.45
CA PHE A 137 -2.04 0.51 6.05
C PHE A 137 -2.83 -0.80 6.03
N THR A 138 -2.72 -1.60 4.97
CA THR A 138 -3.28 -2.96 4.91
C THR A 138 -2.86 -3.78 6.13
N PHE A 139 -1.56 -3.78 6.47
CA PHE A 139 -1.07 -4.48 7.66
C PHE A 139 -1.64 -3.90 8.96
N ILE A 140 -1.81 -2.59 9.08
CA ILE A 140 -2.47 -1.98 10.25
C ILE A 140 -3.90 -2.48 10.37
N TYR A 141 -4.67 -2.49 9.28
CA TYR A 141 -6.07 -2.94 9.28
C TYR A 141 -6.26 -4.43 9.56
N MET A 142 -5.24 -5.26 9.33
CA MET A 142 -5.32 -6.67 9.74
C MET A 142 -5.51 -6.83 11.25
N PHE A 143 -5.07 -5.86 12.04
CA PHE A 143 -5.23 -5.85 13.49
C PHE A 143 -6.50 -5.13 13.96
N THR A 144 -7.28 -4.54 13.05
CA THR A 144 -8.53 -3.86 13.38
C THR A 144 -9.74 -4.77 13.22
N PHE A 145 -10.84 -4.37 13.86
CA PHE A 145 -12.09 -5.11 13.79
C PHE A 145 -12.95 -4.56 12.66
N SER A 146 -13.00 -5.32 11.57
CA SER A 146 -13.83 -5.00 10.43
C SER A 146 -15.19 -5.67 10.52
N GLU A 147 -16.28 -4.92 10.35
CA GLU A 147 -17.61 -5.51 10.17
C GLU A 147 -17.70 -6.41 8.92
N TRP A 148 -16.80 -6.24 7.94
CA TRP A 148 -16.77 -7.04 6.72
C TRP A 148 -16.31 -8.49 6.94
N ASP A 149 -15.39 -8.77 7.87
CA ASP A 149 -15.05 -10.16 8.24
C ASP A 149 -15.94 -10.73 9.34
N GLY A 150 -16.48 -9.88 10.22
CA GLY A 150 -17.21 -10.34 11.40
C GLY A 150 -16.35 -11.14 12.40
N MET A 151 -15.01 -11.12 12.25
CA MET A 151 -14.04 -11.81 13.10
C MET A 151 -13.65 -10.94 14.28
N ASN A 152 -14.62 -10.70 15.16
CA ASN A 152 -14.43 -10.01 16.42
C ASN A 152 -13.94 -10.98 17.53
N TYR A 153 -13.67 -10.45 18.71
CA TYR A 153 -13.26 -11.25 19.86
C TYR A 153 -14.24 -12.39 20.19
N SER A 154 -15.55 -12.15 20.08
CA SER A 154 -16.55 -13.18 20.35
C SER A 154 -16.58 -14.28 19.29
N PHE A 155 -16.22 -13.98 18.04
CA PHE A 155 -15.98 -14.99 17.01
C PHE A 155 -14.85 -15.94 17.43
N TYR A 156 -13.68 -15.41 17.81
CA TYR A 156 -12.53 -16.25 18.22
C TYR A 156 -12.85 -17.10 19.46
N LEU A 157 -13.49 -16.52 20.47
CA LEU A 157 -13.95 -17.28 21.64
C LEU A 157 -14.93 -18.40 21.28
N ASN A 158 -15.86 -18.12 20.35
CA ASN A 158 -16.80 -19.14 19.88
C ASN A 158 -16.11 -20.26 19.10
N GLN A 159 -15.10 -19.94 18.28
CA GLN A 159 -14.31 -20.95 17.58
C GLN A 159 -13.51 -21.80 18.57
N PHE A 160 -12.81 -21.17 19.53
CA PHE A 160 -12.09 -21.88 20.59
C PHE A 160 -13.01 -22.82 21.37
N ARG A 161 -14.17 -22.32 21.83
CA ARG A 161 -15.16 -23.14 22.53
C ARG A 161 -15.66 -24.31 21.68
N MET A 162 -15.87 -24.11 20.38
CA MET A 162 -16.29 -25.18 19.48
C MET A 162 -15.22 -26.28 19.38
N PHE A 163 -13.96 -25.90 19.17
CA PHE A 163 -12.84 -26.85 19.10
C PHE A 163 -12.61 -27.56 20.43
N ALA A 164 -12.66 -26.85 21.56
CA ALA A 164 -12.55 -27.45 22.89
C ALA A 164 -13.66 -28.49 23.14
N ASN A 165 -14.92 -28.12 22.87
CA ASN A 165 -16.05 -29.05 23.00
C ASN A 165 -15.92 -30.29 22.09
N TYR A 166 -15.30 -30.13 20.91
CA TYR A 166 -15.03 -31.27 20.03
C TYR A 166 -14.00 -32.22 20.63
N VAL A 167 -12.88 -31.69 21.12
CA VAL A 167 -11.81 -32.49 21.74
C VAL A 167 -12.29 -33.20 23.03
N GLU A 168 -13.19 -32.56 23.78
CA GLU A 168 -13.78 -33.06 25.03
C GLU A 168 -14.97 -34.03 24.84
N SER A 169 -15.51 -34.17 23.64
CA SER A 169 -16.71 -34.99 23.41
C SER A 169 -16.44 -36.16 22.47
N ASP A 170 -17.19 -37.25 22.63
CA ASP A 170 -17.18 -38.39 21.70
C ASP A 170 -18.09 -38.13 20.47
N LYS A 171 -18.53 -36.87 20.29
CA LYS A 171 -19.48 -36.50 19.24
C LYS A 171 -18.74 -36.07 17.99
N SER A 172 -19.32 -36.36 16.83
CA SER A 172 -18.75 -35.87 15.57
C SER A 172 -18.79 -34.33 15.53
N ILE A 173 -17.84 -33.69 14.86
CA ILE A 173 -17.87 -32.22 14.63
C ILE A 173 -19.23 -31.80 14.05
N ARG A 174 -19.83 -32.66 13.23
CA ARG A 174 -21.14 -32.43 12.63
C ARG A 174 -22.24 -32.26 13.68
N ASP A 175 -22.29 -33.09 14.71
CA ASP A 175 -23.31 -33.00 15.77
C ASP A 175 -23.14 -31.76 16.65
N ILE A 176 -21.91 -31.25 16.77
CA ILE A 176 -21.57 -30.01 17.48
C ILE A 176 -21.95 -28.80 16.63
N TYR A 177 -21.76 -28.89 15.31
CA TYR A 177 -22.03 -27.81 14.36
C TYR A 177 -23.51 -27.70 13.99
N GLU A 178 -24.23 -28.80 13.77
CA GLU A 178 -25.67 -28.84 13.42
C GLU A 178 -26.57 -28.27 14.54
N LYS A 179 -26.07 -28.12 15.77
CA LYS A 179 -26.79 -27.44 16.85
C LYS A 179 -26.90 -25.92 16.69
N LYS A 180 -26.12 -25.29 15.80
CA LYS A 180 -26.32 -23.89 15.40
C LYS A 180 -27.22 -23.86 14.18
N VAL A 181 -28.51 -23.59 14.39
CA VAL A 181 -29.51 -23.37 13.34
C VAL A 181 -28.99 -22.31 12.37
N ASP A 182 -28.77 -22.67 11.11
CA ASP A 182 -28.52 -21.67 10.06
C ASP A 182 -29.82 -20.87 9.89
N PRO A 183 -29.84 -19.57 10.21
CA PRO A 183 -31.07 -18.76 10.19
C PRO A 183 -31.73 -18.72 8.82
N ASN A 184 -30.99 -19.04 7.75
CA ASN A 184 -31.49 -19.02 6.38
C ASN A 184 -31.85 -20.42 5.84
N ALA A 185 -31.64 -21.50 6.61
CA ALA A 185 -31.93 -22.86 6.14
C ALA A 185 -33.42 -23.10 5.87
N ASP A 186 -34.29 -22.56 6.73
CA ASP A 186 -35.74 -22.66 6.57
C ASP A 186 -36.24 -21.82 5.38
N LEU A 187 -35.72 -20.59 5.24
CA LEU A 187 -35.98 -19.73 4.10
C LEU A 187 -35.52 -20.40 2.78
N MET A 188 -34.39 -21.11 2.79
CA MET A 188 -33.88 -21.82 1.62
C MET A 188 -34.79 -22.98 1.19
N LYS A 189 -35.34 -23.72 2.17
CA LYS A 189 -36.34 -24.76 1.91
C LYS A 189 -37.62 -24.14 1.35
N GLU A 190 -38.08 -23.05 1.93
CA GLU A 190 -39.26 -22.32 1.49
C GLU A 190 -39.12 -21.83 0.03
N ILE A 191 -38.00 -21.17 -0.31
CA ILE A 191 -37.70 -20.71 -1.67
C ILE A 191 -37.73 -21.88 -2.66
N LYS A 192 -37.14 -23.02 -2.29
CA LYS A 192 -37.10 -24.21 -3.13
C LYS A 192 -38.48 -24.81 -3.36
N GLU A 193 -39.26 -25.00 -2.29
CA GLU A 193 -40.53 -25.72 -2.35
C GLU A 193 -41.65 -24.86 -2.93
N ASN A 194 -41.72 -23.58 -2.55
CA ASN A 194 -42.83 -22.71 -2.93
C ASN A 194 -42.61 -21.99 -4.27
N TYR A 195 -41.36 -21.68 -4.64
CA TYR A 195 -41.08 -20.79 -5.77
C TYR A 195 -40.31 -21.46 -6.92
N LEU A 196 -39.39 -22.39 -6.62
CA LEU A 196 -38.57 -23.05 -7.65
C LEU A 196 -39.17 -24.38 -8.16
N ARG A 197 -39.86 -25.12 -7.29
CA ARG A 197 -40.47 -26.42 -7.64
C ARG A 197 -41.80 -26.24 -8.38
N ASP A 198 -42.61 -25.28 -7.97
CA ASP A 198 -43.90 -24.98 -8.59
C ASP A 198 -43.79 -23.80 -9.58
N ARG A 199 -43.08 -24.02 -10.70
CA ARG A 199 -42.77 -23.03 -11.75
C ARG A 199 -44.00 -22.37 -12.40
N LYS A 200 -45.21 -22.80 -12.04
CA LYS A 200 -46.48 -22.25 -12.51
C LYS A 200 -46.95 -21.04 -11.71
N LYS A 201 -46.52 -20.90 -10.45
CA LYS A 201 -46.95 -19.81 -9.55
C LYS A 201 -46.10 -18.54 -9.67
N VAL A 202 -44.97 -18.62 -10.37
CA VAL A 202 -43.96 -17.56 -10.40
C VAL A 202 -43.49 -17.34 -11.85
N PRO A 203 -43.39 -16.08 -12.32
CA PRO A 203 -42.85 -15.75 -13.65
C PRO A 203 -41.48 -16.39 -13.92
N ARG A 204 -41.25 -16.86 -15.15
CA ARG A 204 -39.99 -17.52 -15.56
C ARG A 204 -38.74 -16.68 -15.28
N ALA A 205 -38.84 -15.35 -15.39
CA ALA A 205 -37.73 -14.45 -15.08
C ALA A 205 -37.28 -14.59 -13.61
N ILE A 206 -38.22 -14.63 -12.66
CA ILE A 206 -37.91 -14.78 -11.23
C ILE A 206 -37.32 -16.16 -10.94
N VAL A 207 -37.82 -17.21 -11.58
CA VAL A 207 -37.26 -18.57 -11.46
C VAL A 207 -35.82 -18.63 -11.99
N LEU A 208 -35.56 -17.99 -13.13
CA LEU A 208 -34.22 -17.90 -13.74
C LEU A 208 -33.21 -17.20 -12.82
N PHE A 209 -33.62 -16.15 -12.11
CA PHE A 209 -32.77 -15.49 -11.11
C PHE A 209 -32.66 -16.26 -9.78
N GLY A 210 -33.73 -16.95 -9.38
CA GLY A 210 -33.77 -17.72 -8.14
C GLY A 210 -32.94 -19.01 -8.16
N GLU A 211 -32.79 -19.65 -9.32
CA GLU A 211 -31.99 -20.87 -9.47
C GLU A 211 -30.50 -20.68 -9.13
N PRO A 212 -29.78 -19.67 -9.69
CA PRO A 212 -28.42 -19.34 -9.30
C PRO A 212 -28.30 -18.99 -7.82
N LEU A 213 -29.25 -18.22 -7.28
CA LEU A 213 -29.25 -17.82 -5.87
C LEU A 213 -29.37 -19.02 -4.94
N HIS A 214 -30.29 -19.95 -5.25
CA HIS A 214 -30.47 -21.19 -4.49
C HIS A 214 -29.31 -22.18 -4.69
N PHE A 215 -28.63 -22.16 -5.84
CA PHE A 215 -27.40 -22.91 -6.03
C PHE A 215 -26.26 -22.38 -5.15
N LEU A 216 -26.03 -21.06 -5.12
CA LEU A 216 -25.05 -20.41 -4.24
C LEU A 216 -25.35 -20.67 -2.75
N GLY A 217 -26.62 -20.61 -2.37
CA GLY A 217 -27.07 -20.95 -1.02
C GLY A 217 -26.82 -22.41 -0.65
N ARG A 218 -27.13 -23.34 -1.56
CA ARG A 218 -26.86 -24.78 -1.36
C ARG A 218 -25.37 -25.11 -1.31
N LEU A 219 -24.52 -24.39 -2.05
CA LEU A 219 -23.07 -24.55 -2.00
C LEU A 219 -22.56 -24.47 -0.56
N ARG A 220 -22.98 -23.46 0.21
CA ARG A 220 -22.63 -23.34 1.64
C ARG A 220 -23.16 -24.52 2.46
N LEU A 221 -24.43 -24.87 2.29
CA LEU A 221 -25.10 -25.95 3.05
C LEU A 221 -24.55 -27.35 2.74
N VAL A 222 -23.96 -27.57 1.56
CA VAL A 222 -23.37 -28.86 1.16
C VAL A 222 -21.87 -28.91 1.43
N LEU A 223 -21.13 -27.85 1.11
CA LEU A 223 -19.67 -27.81 1.29
C LEU A 223 -19.27 -27.80 2.76
N VAL A 224 -19.98 -27.05 3.62
CA VAL A 224 -19.62 -26.93 5.04
C VAL A 224 -19.68 -28.30 5.74
N PRO A 225 -20.76 -29.10 5.63
CA PRO A 225 -20.79 -30.46 6.19
C PRO A 225 -19.77 -31.42 5.57
N GLN A 226 -19.46 -31.29 4.28
CA GLN A 226 -18.46 -32.13 3.62
C GLN A 226 -17.04 -31.84 4.11
N LEU A 227 -16.69 -30.55 4.26
CA LEU A 227 -15.43 -30.12 4.87
C LEU A 227 -15.36 -30.56 6.33
N ILE A 228 -16.43 -30.38 7.10
CA ILE A 228 -16.53 -30.85 8.49
C ILE A 228 -16.30 -32.36 8.61
N ARG A 229 -16.84 -33.16 7.67
CA ARG A 229 -16.58 -34.61 7.62
C ARG A 229 -15.12 -34.94 7.35
N PHE A 230 -14.47 -34.21 6.46
CA PHE A 230 -13.04 -34.37 6.17
C PHE A 230 -12.19 -34.06 7.42
N PHE A 231 -12.64 -33.12 8.25
CA PHE A 231 -12.00 -32.76 9.52
C PHE A 231 -12.46 -33.58 10.73
N ASN A 232 -13.20 -34.69 10.59
CA ASN A 232 -13.57 -35.53 11.73
C ASN A 232 -12.45 -36.55 12.06
N PHE A 233 -11.31 -36.05 12.54
CA PHE A 233 -10.07 -36.81 12.78
C PHE A 233 -9.98 -37.46 14.17
N GLN A 234 -10.90 -37.12 15.09
CA GLN A 234 -10.88 -37.62 16.46
C GLN A 234 -12.18 -38.39 16.76
N PRO A 235 -12.15 -39.74 16.75
CA PRO A 235 -13.33 -40.57 16.99
C PRO A 235 -13.67 -40.78 18.49
N LYS A 236 -12.76 -40.45 19.41
CA LYS A 236 -12.91 -40.62 20.87
C LYS A 236 -12.43 -39.37 21.62
N LYS A 237 -12.98 -39.14 22.81
CA LYS A 237 -12.48 -38.14 23.77
C LYS A 237 -10.97 -38.21 23.95
N TRP A 238 -10.36 -37.03 24.08
CA TRP A 238 -8.91 -36.89 24.27
C TRP A 238 -8.37 -37.71 25.45
N GLU A 239 -9.12 -37.76 26.56
CA GLU A 239 -8.78 -38.53 27.76
C GLU A 239 -8.68 -40.04 27.50
N ASN A 240 -9.49 -40.55 26.56
CA ASN A 240 -9.63 -41.98 26.25
C ASN A 240 -8.74 -42.46 25.09
N LEU A 241 -7.87 -41.59 24.55
CA LEU A 241 -6.94 -41.94 23.47
C LEU A 241 -5.70 -42.65 24.01
N ASP A 242 -5.21 -43.64 23.27
CA ASP A 242 -3.92 -44.30 23.55
C ASP A 242 -2.72 -43.36 23.21
N ALA A 243 -1.52 -43.66 23.70
CA ALA A 243 -0.33 -42.82 23.52
C ALA A 243 -0.01 -42.54 22.04
N GLY A 244 -0.12 -43.54 21.15
CA GLY A 244 0.08 -43.35 19.71
C GLY A 244 -1.03 -42.54 19.05
N GLU A 245 -2.29 -42.81 19.41
CA GLU A 245 -3.45 -42.07 18.89
C GLU A 245 -3.40 -40.59 19.29
N ARG A 246 -2.96 -40.28 20.52
CA ARG A 246 -2.76 -38.89 20.99
C ARG A 246 -1.75 -38.11 20.16
N VAL A 247 -0.66 -38.76 19.73
CA VAL A 247 0.36 -38.10 18.89
C VAL A 247 -0.22 -37.76 17.51
N VAL A 248 -0.94 -38.70 16.89
CA VAL A 248 -1.58 -38.49 15.58
C VAL A 248 -2.67 -37.42 15.68
N SER A 249 -3.57 -37.51 16.67
CA SER A 249 -4.61 -36.51 16.88
C SER A 249 -4.01 -35.14 17.20
N GLY A 250 -2.96 -35.07 18.03
CA GLY A 250 -2.25 -33.82 18.33
C GLY A 250 -1.64 -33.17 17.08
N PHE A 251 -1.02 -33.96 16.21
CA PHE A 251 -0.49 -33.47 14.92
C PHE A 251 -1.61 -32.93 14.02
N LEU A 252 -2.74 -33.64 13.91
CA LEU A 252 -3.89 -33.21 13.11
C LEU A 252 -4.53 -31.93 13.67
N ILE A 253 -4.67 -31.81 15.00
CA ILE A 253 -5.14 -30.58 15.65
C ILE A 253 -4.19 -29.43 15.33
N SER A 254 -2.87 -29.64 15.42
CA SER A 254 -1.88 -28.62 15.07
C SER A 254 -2.01 -28.16 13.62
N LEU A 255 -2.15 -29.10 12.67
CA LEU A 255 -2.35 -28.79 11.26
C LEU A 255 -3.62 -27.94 11.03
N ILE A 256 -4.70 -28.25 11.74
CA ILE A 256 -5.97 -27.52 11.64
C ILE A 256 -5.84 -26.12 12.24
N VAL A 257 -5.19 -25.98 13.39
CA VAL A 257 -4.92 -24.68 14.01
C VAL A 257 -4.08 -23.81 13.08
N ILE A 258 -3.03 -24.36 12.46
CA ILE A 258 -2.20 -23.66 11.47
C ILE A 258 -3.03 -23.26 10.25
N THR A 259 -3.84 -24.16 9.71
CA THR A 259 -4.71 -23.90 8.56
C THR A 259 -5.74 -22.81 8.89
N PHE A 260 -6.33 -22.84 10.08
CA PHE A 260 -7.27 -21.83 10.55
C PHE A 260 -6.58 -20.48 10.74
N ALA A 261 -5.39 -20.45 11.33
CA ALA A 261 -4.60 -19.23 11.48
C ALA A 261 -4.24 -18.62 10.11
N LEU A 262 -3.85 -19.46 9.14
CA LEU A 262 -3.58 -19.03 7.77
C LEU A 262 -4.85 -18.49 7.09
N TYR A 263 -5.99 -19.16 7.26
CA TYR A 263 -7.28 -18.68 6.77
C TYR A 263 -7.62 -17.29 7.34
N VAL A 264 -7.50 -17.12 8.66
CA VAL A 264 -7.75 -15.83 9.33
C VAL A 264 -6.81 -14.76 8.77
N LEU A 265 -5.51 -15.08 8.63
CA LEU A 265 -4.51 -14.16 8.09
C LEU A 265 -4.86 -13.72 6.66
N ILE A 266 -5.22 -14.66 5.79
CA ILE A 266 -5.58 -14.37 4.40
C ILE A 266 -6.83 -13.49 4.33
N VAL A 267 -7.89 -13.82 5.08
CA VAL A 267 -9.13 -13.03 5.06
C VAL A 267 -8.89 -11.64 5.65
N LYS A 268 -8.15 -11.53 6.75
CA LYS A 268 -7.76 -10.23 7.34
C LYS A 268 -6.93 -9.40 6.36
N PHE A 269 -5.99 -10.03 5.64
CA PHE A 269 -5.20 -9.35 4.62
C PHE A 269 -6.07 -8.84 3.48
N ILE A 270 -6.95 -9.68 2.91
CA ILE A 270 -7.85 -9.28 1.82
C ILE A 270 -8.76 -8.14 2.26
N ASN A 271 -9.36 -8.24 3.44
CA ASN A 271 -10.25 -7.19 3.96
C ASN A 271 -9.51 -5.88 4.24
N GLY A 272 -8.36 -5.94 4.92
CA GLY A 272 -7.52 -4.78 5.15
C GLY A 272 -7.03 -4.15 3.85
N PHE A 273 -6.72 -4.97 2.85
CA PHE A 273 -6.29 -4.52 1.54
C PHE A 273 -7.41 -3.79 0.79
N VAL A 274 -8.62 -4.37 0.74
CA VAL A 274 -9.79 -3.74 0.11
C VAL A 274 -10.14 -2.44 0.82
N LEU A 275 -10.08 -2.41 2.15
CA LEU A 275 -10.31 -1.20 2.94
C LEU A 275 -9.27 -0.11 2.62
N SER A 276 -7.98 -0.48 2.58
CA SER A 276 -6.87 0.42 2.24
C SER A 276 -7.00 0.96 0.82
N VAL A 277 -7.31 0.12 -0.17
CA VAL A 277 -7.57 0.56 -1.55
C VAL A 277 -8.73 1.54 -1.60
N ASN A 278 -9.86 1.23 -0.94
CA ASN A 278 -11.03 2.10 -0.91
C ASN A 278 -10.72 3.45 -0.25
N SER A 279 -10.02 3.41 0.88
CA SER A 279 -9.60 4.62 1.59
C SER A 279 -8.66 5.47 0.74
N PHE A 280 -7.60 4.86 0.23
CA PHE A 280 -6.54 5.53 -0.51
C PHE A 280 -7.03 6.17 -1.82
N VAL A 281 -7.88 5.47 -2.57
CA VAL A 281 -8.33 5.92 -3.89
C VAL A 281 -9.59 6.78 -3.83
N LEU A 282 -10.52 6.45 -2.93
CA LEU A 282 -11.86 7.06 -2.88
C LEU A 282 -12.08 7.90 -1.62
N ILE A 283 -11.06 8.12 -0.77
CA ILE A 283 -11.17 8.82 0.52
C ILE A 283 -12.23 8.15 1.42
N GLY A 284 -12.43 6.84 1.25
CA GLY A 284 -13.43 6.08 2.00
C GLY A 284 -14.88 6.35 1.56
N PHE A 285 -15.13 6.74 0.30
CA PHE A 285 -16.49 6.83 -0.25
C PHE A 285 -17.23 5.49 -0.10
N GLY A 286 -18.27 5.45 0.75
CA GLY A 286 -19.02 4.25 1.12
C GLY A 286 -19.24 4.13 2.64
N VAL A 287 -19.86 3.04 3.10
CA VAL A 287 -19.97 2.74 4.53
C VAL A 287 -18.64 2.12 4.98
N MET A 288 -17.84 2.89 5.72
CA MET A 288 -16.63 2.36 6.35
C MET A 288 -17.03 1.39 7.48
N PRO A 289 -16.57 0.11 7.43
CA PRO A 289 -16.94 -0.88 8.43
C PRO A 289 -16.22 -0.70 9.77
N GLU A 290 -15.13 0.07 9.76
CA GLU A 290 -14.30 0.29 10.93
C GLU A 290 -14.94 1.32 11.88
N LYS A 291 -14.83 1.07 13.18
CA LYS A 291 -15.32 1.96 14.24
C LYS A 291 -14.19 2.37 15.17
N GLY A 292 -14.34 3.53 15.81
CA GLY A 292 -13.37 4.04 16.79
C GLY A 292 -12.04 4.45 16.14
N VAL A 293 -10.92 4.01 16.71
CA VAL A 293 -9.56 4.42 16.29
C VAL A 293 -9.26 4.04 14.83
N ALA A 294 -9.70 2.85 14.40
CA ALA A 294 -9.47 2.37 13.04
C ALA A 294 -10.09 3.29 11.99
N MET A 295 -11.27 3.87 12.27
CA MET A 295 -11.92 4.85 11.40
C MET A 295 -11.06 6.10 11.17
N TYR A 296 -10.43 6.64 12.22
CA TYR A 296 -9.55 7.81 12.10
C TYR A 296 -8.28 7.49 11.31
N ILE A 297 -7.74 6.28 11.46
CA ILE A 297 -6.59 5.81 10.65
C ILE A 297 -6.99 5.73 9.17
N THR A 298 -8.19 5.22 8.88
CA THR A 298 -8.74 5.20 7.51
C THR A 298 -8.88 6.60 6.92
N ILE A 299 -9.45 7.55 7.67
CA ILE A 299 -9.56 8.94 7.18
C ILE A 299 -8.17 9.54 6.89
N LEU A 300 -7.19 9.32 7.78
CA LEU A 300 -5.83 9.82 7.58
C LEU A 300 -5.17 9.21 6.34
N GLU A 301 -5.32 7.90 6.13
CA GLU A 301 -4.86 7.26 4.90
C GLU A 301 -5.51 7.88 3.67
N GLY A 302 -6.82 8.12 3.69
CA GLY A 302 -7.54 8.71 2.56
C GLY A 302 -7.05 10.11 2.20
N ILE A 303 -6.76 10.95 3.20
CA ILE A 303 -6.16 12.28 2.98
C ILE A 303 -4.78 12.15 2.34
N ILE A 304 -3.95 11.22 2.85
CA ILE A 304 -2.61 10.99 2.29
C ILE A 304 -2.74 10.46 0.85
N GLY A 305 -3.62 9.50 0.60
CA GLY A 305 -3.88 8.91 -0.72
C GLY A 305 -4.30 9.95 -1.75
N TRP A 306 -5.26 10.81 -1.39
CA TRP A 306 -5.69 11.93 -2.24
C TRP A 306 -4.52 12.87 -2.60
N PHE A 307 -3.69 13.22 -1.61
CA PHE A 307 -2.52 14.07 -1.84
C PHE A 307 -1.50 13.41 -2.79
N LEU A 308 -1.22 12.12 -2.58
CA LEU A 308 -0.28 11.36 -3.40
C LEU A 308 -0.78 11.13 -4.83
N LEU A 309 -2.07 10.86 -5.01
CA LEU A 309 -2.71 10.76 -6.33
C LEU A 309 -2.64 12.09 -7.09
N THR A 310 -2.78 13.21 -6.38
CA THR A 310 -2.59 14.54 -6.97
C THR A 310 -1.15 14.73 -7.47
N ILE A 311 -0.14 14.41 -6.65
CA ILE A 311 1.27 14.48 -7.07
C ILE A 311 1.55 13.56 -8.26
N PHE A 312 1.02 12.33 -8.23
CA PHE A 312 1.16 11.38 -9.33
C PHE A 312 0.57 11.94 -10.63
N THR A 313 -0.63 12.51 -10.57
CA THR A 313 -1.30 13.11 -11.73
C THR A 313 -0.49 14.27 -12.32
N ILE A 314 0.02 15.16 -11.46
CA ILE A 314 0.89 16.29 -11.88
C ILE A 314 2.19 15.77 -12.50
N THR A 315 2.79 14.73 -11.91
CA THR A 315 4.01 14.09 -12.42
C THR A 315 3.78 13.50 -13.82
N LEU A 316 2.68 12.76 -14.01
CA LEU A 316 2.31 12.23 -15.32
C LEU A 316 2.08 13.33 -16.35
N PHE A 317 1.34 14.38 -15.96
CA PHE A 317 1.08 15.51 -16.85
C PHE A 317 2.37 16.21 -17.26
N SER A 318 3.29 16.40 -16.32
CA SER A 318 4.61 16.97 -16.60
C SER A 318 5.40 16.11 -17.60
N GLN A 319 5.37 14.78 -17.47
CA GLN A 319 6.04 13.90 -18.43
C GLN A 319 5.41 13.92 -19.83
N VAL A 320 4.08 13.94 -19.90
CA VAL A 320 3.36 14.01 -21.18
C VAL A 320 3.67 15.33 -21.90
N LEU A 321 3.70 16.45 -21.17
CA LEU A 321 4.07 17.74 -21.74
C LEU A 321 5.54 17.80 -22.17
N GLN A 322 6.44 17.21 -21.40
CA GLN A 322 7.87 17.18 -21.70
C GLN A 322 8.22 16.23 -22.87
N GLY A 323 7.48 15.13 -23.05
CA GLY A 323 7.67 14.19 -24.16
C GLY A 323 6.84 14.49 -25.40
N GLY A 324 5.96 15.49 -25.35
CA GLY A 324 5.11 15.94 -26.46
C GLY A 324 5.59 17.19 -27.19
N ALA A 325 6.75 17.74 -26.80
CA ALA A 325 7.50 18.76 -27.51
C ALA A 325 8.76 18.14 -28.10
#